data_AF-A0AAW7QV18-F1
#
_entry.id   AF-A0AAW7QV18-F1
#
_cell.length_a   1.000
_cell.length_b   1.000
_cell.length_c   1.000
_cell.angle_alpha   90.00
_cell.angle_beta   90.00
_cell.angle_gamma   90.00
#
_symmetry.space_group_name_H-M   'P 1'
#
loop_
_entity.id
_entity.type
_entity.pdbx_description
1 polymer ?
#
loop_
_entity_poly.entity_id
_entity_poly.type
_entity_poly.pdbx_seq_one_letter_code
_entity_poly.pdbx_strand_id
1 'polypeptide(L)'
;MSVKALQRGFWLSFWTVVTWMTVRGALIPSRLRNLRITSLSGIGPVYAMLSWGYGPGNRPVNVIFDVQFADGAYGSVTVDGEALEAEVPLIGKAHSGEAYTITVTLVYRILGQTLTRQMQVSAQVE
;
A
#
# COMPACT_ATOMS: atom_id res chain seq x y z
N MET A 1 47.16 14.78 8.15
CA MET A 1 45.88 14.92 7.43
C MET A 1 45.28 16.29 7.79
N SER A 2 44.91 17.13 6.81
CA SER A 2 44.43 18.51 7.07
C SER A 2 43.01 18.49 7.65
N VAL A 3 42.79 19.18 8.78
CA VAL A 3 41.46 19.30 9.44
C VAL A 3 40.40 19.85 8.47
N LYS A 4 40.79 20.78 7.58
CA LYS A 4 39.91 21.34 6.54
C LYS A 4 39.46 20.29 5.50
N ALA A 5 40.34 19.35 5.16
CA ALA A 5 40.00 18.27 4.24
C ALA A 5 39.02 17.27 4.88
N LEU A 6 39.19 17.00 6.18
CA LEU A 6 38.31 16.13 6.96
C LEU A 6 36.92 16.74 7.13
N GLN A 7 36.85 18.05 7.43
CA GLN A 7 35.60 18.79 7.55
C GLN A 7 34.83 18.85 6.22
N ARG A 8 35.53 19.07 5.10
CA ARG A 8 34.93 19.06 3.76
C ARG A 8 34.42 17.67 3.37
N GLY A 9 35.16 16.61 3.68
CA GLY A 9 34.73 15.23 3.46
C GLY A 9 33.45 14.91 4.23
N PHE A 10 33.43 15.21 5.54
CA PHE A 10 32.24 15.02 6.37
C PHE A 10 31.03 15.80 5.85
N TRP A 11 31.22 17.08 5.50
CA TRP A 11 30.15 17.93 4.97
C TRP A 11 29.54 17.38 3.68
N LEU A 12 30.37 16.93 2.74
CA LEU A 12 29.89 16.32 1.49
C LEU A 12 29.14 15.01 1.75
N SER A 13 29.67 14.14 2.62
CA SER A 13 29.00 12.90 2.99
C SER A 13 27.65 13.15 3.64
N PHE A 14 27.57 14.10 4.58
CA PHE A 14 26.33 14.48 5.25
C PHE A 14 25.26 14.92 4.24
N TRP A 15 25.57 15.88 3.37
CA TRP A 15 24.61 16.36 2.37
C TRP A 15 24.25 15.31 1.33
N THR A 16 25.17 14.41 0.98
CA THR A 16 24.88 13.29 0.08
C THR A 16 23.84 12.35 0.71
N VAL A 17 24.00 12.00 1.98
CA VAL A 17 23.04 11.16 2.71
C VAL A 17 21.68 11.84 2.83
N VAL A 18 21.66 13.12 3.22
CA VAL A 18 20.41 13.91 3.34
C VAL A 18 19.69 13.95 2.00
N THR A 19 20.40 14.31 0.92
CA THR A 19 19.82 14.38 -0.43
C THR A 19 19.28 13.02 -0.85
N TRP A 20 20.04 11.95 -0.62
CA TRP A 20 19.62 10.60 -0.95
C TRP A 20 18.35 10.20 -0.20
N MET A 21 18.26 10.47 1.11
CA MET A 21 17.08 10.17 1.91
C MET A 21 15.85 10.96 1.45
N THR A 22 16.00 12.24 1.14
CA THR A 22 14.91 13.09 0.64
C THR A 22 14.41 12.60 -0.73
N VAL A 23 15.31 12.34 -1.67
CA VAL A 23 14.98 11.80 -3.00
C VAL A 23 14.26 10.46 -2.85
N ARG A 24 14.75 9.58 -1.97
CA ARG A 24 14.13 8.27 -1.75
C ARG A 24 12.73 8.37 -1.18
N GLY A 25 12.49 9.29 -0.25
CA GLY A 25 11.19 9.54 0.35
C GLY A 25 10.18 10.16 -0.61
N ALA A 26 10.64 11.07 -1.50
CA ALA A 26 9.76 11.83 -2.38
C ALA A 26 9.50 11.16 -3.74
N LEU A 27 10.50 10.48 -4.32
CA LEU A 27 10.45 10.06 -5.72
C LEU A 27 10.28 8.56 -5.91
N ILE A 28 10.63 7.73 -4.93
CA ILE A 28 10.49 6.29 -5.07
C ILE A 28 9.11 5.89 -4.56
N PRO A 29 8.22 5.34 -5.40
CA PRO A 29 6.93 4.85 -4.93
C PRO A 29 7.12 3.79 -3.85
N SER A 30 6.43 3.98 -2.72
CA SER A 30 6.31 2.94 -1.70
C SER A 30 5.69 1.68 -2.31
N ARG A 31 5.91 0.54 -1.66
CA ARG A 31 5.28 -0.73 -2.06
C ARG A 31 4.31 -1.14 -0.97
N LEU A 32 3.13 -1.57 -1.35
CA LEU A 32 2.18 -2.15 -0.42
C LEU A 32 2.69 -3.52 0.06
N ARG A 33 2.47 -3.84 1.33
CA ARG A 33 3.01 -5.01 2.03
C ARG A 33 1.96 -5.58 2.99
N ASN A 34 2.07 -6.87 3.28
CA ASN A 34 1.26 -7.56 4.29
C ASN A 34 -0.25 -7.35 4.10
N LEU A 35 -0.72 -7.25 2.86
CA LEU A 35 -2.14 -7.15 2.57
C LEU A 35 -2.84 -8.45 2.93
N ARG A 36 -3.91 -8.34 3.72
CA ARG A 36 -4.77 -9.48 4.08
C ARG A 36 -6.15 -9.01 4.50
N ILE A 37 -7.13 -9.91 4.33
CA ILE A 37 -8.42 -9.82 5.03
C ILE A 37 -8.20 -10.28 6.47
N THR A 38 -8.58 -9.47 7.45
CA THR A 38 -8.45 -9.78 8.89
C THR A 38 -9.73 -10.31 9.51
N SER A 39 -10.89 -9.91 8.98
CA SER A 39 -12.18 -10.42 9.42
C SER A 39 -13.24 -10.24 8.35
N LEU A 40 -14.27 -11.09 8.44
CA LEU A 40 -15.54 -10.91 7.76
C LEU A 40 -16.57 -10.56 8.82
N SER A 41 -17.34 -9.50 8.59
CA SER A 41 -18.35 -9.04 9.55
C SER A 41 -19.65 -8.64 8.87
N GLY A 42 -20.74 -8.66 9.64
CA GLY A 42 -22.07 -8.32 9.15
C GLY A 42 -23.02 -9.52 9.11
N ILE A 43 -24.19 -9.36 9.74
CA ILE A 43 -25.34 -10.28 9.64
C ILE A 43 -26.22 -9.91 8.42
N GLY A 44 -25.89 -8.79 7.76
CA GLY A 44 -26.47 -8.25 6.51
C GLY A 44 -25.42 -8.19 5.39
N PRO A 45 -25.30 -7.12 4.56
CA PRO A 45 -24.22 -7.07 3.58
C PRO A 45 -22.89 -7.32 4.28
N VAL A 46 -22.14 -8.30 3.77
CA VAL A 46 -20.91 -8.76 4.42
C VAL A 46 -19.84 -7.71 4.14
N TYR A 47 -19.07 -7.34 5.17
CA TYR A 47 -17.92 -6.46 5.05
C TYR A 47 -16.65 -7.28 5.23
N ALA A 48 -15.70 -7.12 4.31
CA ALA A 48 -14.35 -7.63 4.49
C ALA A 48 -13.46 -6.53 5.07
N MET A 49 -12.90 -6.77 6.25
CA MET A 49 -11.92 -5.88 6.85
C MET A 49 -10.55 -6.20 6.26
N LEU A 50 -9.92 -5.21 5.64
CA LEU A 50 -8.57 -5.28 5.08
C LEU A 50 -7.58 -4.60 6.00
N SER A 51 -6.37 -5.15 6.08
CA SER A 51 -5.21 -4.51 6.69
C SER A 51 -3.99 -4.62 5.77
N TRP A 52 -3.17 -3.57 5.73
CA TRP A 52 -1.92 -3.56 4.98
C TRP A 52 -0.90 -2.59 5.59
N GLY A 53 0.31 -2.62 5.03
CA GLY A 53 1.35 -1.65 5.33
C GLY A 53 2.03 -1.17 4.06
N TYR A 54 2.89 -0.16 4.20
CA TYR A 54 3.73 0.32 3.12
C TYR A 54 5.21 0.20 3.47
N GLY A 55 6.01 -0.14 2.47
CA GLY A 55 7.45 0.00 2.53
C GLY A 55 7.90 1.46 2.48
N PRO A 56 9.21 1.72 2.59
CA PRO A 56 9.76 3.06 2.45
C PRO A 56 9.50 3.63 1.05
N GLY A 57 9.26 4.94 0.98
CA GLY A 57 9.03 5.66 -0.27
C GLY A 57 7.81 6.58 -0.17
N ASN A 58 7.48 7.21 -1.29
CA ASN A 58 6.33 8.08 -1.45
C ASN A 58 5.03 7.27 -1.35
N ARG A 59 4.08 7.73 -0.55
CA ARG A 59 2.78 7.08 -0.40
C ARG A 59 1.93 7.30 -1.66
N PRO A 60 1.04 6.36 -2.00
CA PRO A 60 0.04 6.64 -3.01
C PRO A 60 -0.83 7.82 -2.56
N VAL A 61 -1.47 8.49 -3.51
CA VAL A 61 -2.51 9.48 -3.20
C VAL A 61 -3.85 8.80 -2.95
N ASN A 62 -4.10 7.68 -3.62
CA ASN A 62 -5.26 6.83 -3.37
C ASN A 62 -4.95 5.37 -3.72
N VAL A 63 -5.66 4.47 -3.04
CA VAL A 63 -5.58 3.02 -3.27
C VAL A 63 -6.97 2.48 -3.51
N ILE A 64 -7.10 1.63 -4.52
CA ILE A 64 -8.32 0.93 -4.84
C ILE A 64 -8.09 -0.55 -4.57
N PHE A 65 -8.98 -1.17 -3.80
CA PHE A 65 -8.98 -2.59 -3.54
C PHE A 65 -10.22 -3.20 -4.18
N ASP A 66 -10.02 -4.05 -5.17
CA ASP A 66 -11.06 -4.88 -5.76
C ASP A 66 -10.92 -6.29 -5.19
N VAL A 67 -11.90 -6.72 -4.41
CA VAL A 67 -11.91 -8.01 -3.73
C VAL A 67 -12.87 -8.95 -4.45
N GLN A 68 -12.42 -10.18 -4.71
CA GLN A 68 -13.22 -11.23 -5.32
C GLN A 68 -12.98 -12.56 -4.60
N PHE A 69 -14.05 -13.17 -4.12
CA PHE A 69 -14.07 -14.47 -3.49
C PHE A 69 -14.39 -15.57 -4.50
N ALA A 70 -13.99 -16.81 -4.20
CA ALA A 70 -14.14 -17.96 -5.09
C ALA A 70 -15.60 -18.32 -5.39
N ASP A 71 -16.51 -18.21 -4.41
CA ASP A 71 -17.95 -18.46 -4.54
C ASP A 71 -18.70 -17.25 -5.12
N GLY A 72 -17.97 -16.21 -5.54
CA GLY A 72 -18.49 -15.10 -6.33
C GLY A 72 -18.89 -13.86 -5.54
N ALA A 73 -18.65 -13.79 -4.23
CA ALA A 73 -18.76 -12.52 -3.51
C ALA A 73 -17.69 -11.53 -3.97
N TYR A 74 -18.04 -10.27 -4.17
CA TYR A 74 -17.10 -9.26 -4.63
C TYR A 74 -17.41 -7.89 -4.05
N GLY A 75 -16.40 -7.03 -3.99
CA GLY A 75 -16.56 -5.66 -3.52
C GLY A 75 -15.39 -4.80 -3.97
N SER A 76 -15.56 -3.50 -3.89
CA SER A 76 -14.49 -2.54 -4.17
C SER A 76 -14.55 -1.39 -3.19
N VAL A 77 -13.38 -0.90 -2.79
CA VAL A 77 -13.26 0.32 -1.97
C VAL A 77 -12.10 1.16 -2.47
N THR A 78 -12.27 2.48 -2.45
CA THR A 78 -11.20 3.44 -2.67
C THR A 78 -10.90 4.14 -1.35
N VAL A 79 -9.62 4.21 -0.98
CA VAL A 79 -9.15 4.85 0.23
C VAL A 79 -8.03 5.83 -0.04
N ASP A 80 -7.82 6.73 0.91
CA ASP A 80 -6.65 7.59 0.95
C ASP A 80 -5.36 6.75 1.11
N GLY A 81 -4.25 7.22 0.54
CA GLY A 81 -3.00 6.48 0.56
C GLY A 81 -2.26 6.43 1.89
N GLU A 82 -2.72 7.17 2.90
CA GLU A 82 -2.24 7.05 4.29
C GLU A 82 -3.01 6.00 5.10
N ALA A 83 -4.16 5.54 4.60
CA ALA A 83 -4.93 4.48 5.27
C ALA A 83 -4.13 3.17 5.33
N LEU A 84 -4.31 2.42 6.41
CA LEU A 84 -3.69 1.10 6.63
C LEU A 84 -4.73 -0.01 6.83
N GLU A 85 -6.00 0.38 6.97
CA GLU A 85 -7.13 -0.52 7.18
C GLU A 85 -8.34 0.05 6.43
N ALA A 86 -9.22 -0.84 5.96
CA ALA A 86 -10.46 -0.45 5.30
C ALA A 86 -11.50 -1.56 5.34
N GLU A 87 -12.77 -1.16 5.40
CA GLU A 87 -13.89 -2.06 5.24
C GLU A 87 -14.35 -2.06 3.78
N VAL A 88 -14.39 -3.23 3.16
CA VAL A 88 -14.90 -3.43 1.81
C VAL A 88 -16.32 -3.95 1.91
N PRO A 89 -17.34 -3.18 1.46
CA PRO A 89 -18.69 -3.71 1.35
C PRO A 89 -18.72 -4.77 0.24
N LEU A 90 -19.17 -5.98 0.58
CA LEU A 90 -19.30 -7.08 -0.37
C LEU A 90 -20.74 -7.20 -0.87
N ILE A 91 -20.85 -7.51 -2.15
CA ILE A 91 -22.06 -7.99 -2.80
C ILE A 91 -21.95 -9.52 -2.85
N GLY A 92 -22.87 -10.20 -2.15
CA GLY A 92 -22.87 -11.65 -1.99
C GLY A 92 -22.51 -12.10 -0.58
N LYS A 93 -22.37 -13.42 -0.40
CA LYS A 93 -21.96 -14.03 0.87
C LYS A 93 -20.54 -14.55 0.72
N ALA A 94 -19.65 -14.13 1.62
CA ALA A 94 -18.31 -14.66 1.76
C ALA A 94 -18.22 -15.45 3.06
N HIS A 95 -17.45 -16.53 3.07
CA HIS A 95 -17.29 -17.39 4.23
C HIS A 95 -15.82 -17.46 4.67
N SER A 96 -15.59 -17.74 5.97
CA SER A 96 -14.24 -18.08 6.45
C SER A 96 -13.78 -19.40 5.81
N GLY A 97 -12.48 -19.52 5.53
CA GLY A 97 -11.89 -20.63 4.77
C GLY A 97 -11.97 -20.46 3.25
N GLU A 98 -12.72 -19.48 2.74
CA GLU A 98 -12.89 -19.26 1.31
C GLU A 98 -11.64 -18.60 0.69
N ALA A 99 -11.28 -19.04 -0.52
CA ALA A 99 -10.21 -18.41 -1.27
C ALA A 99 -10.68 -17.06 -1.81
N TYR A 100 -9.81 -16.06 -1.73
CA TYR A 100 -10.06 -14.72 -2.24
C TYR A 100 -8.87 -14.21 -3.03
N THR A 101 -9.16 -13.26 -3.90
CA THR A 101 -8.23 -12.50 -4.71
C THR A 101 -8.50 -11.01 -4.49
N ILE A 102 -7.45 -10.26 -4.16
CA ILE A 102 -7.48 -8.81 -4.08
C ILE A 102 -6.63 -8.26 -5.21
N THR A 103 -7.27 -7.54 -6.12
CA THR A 103 -6.59 -6.68 -7.09
C THR A 103 -6.44 -5.30 -6.48
N VAL A 104 -5.20 -4.83 -6.39
CA VAL A 104 -4.87 -3.54 -5.78
C VAL A 104 -4.39 -2.59 -6.87
N THR A 105 -4.99 -1.41 -6.95
CA THR A 105 -4.53 -0.33 -7.81
C THR A 105 -4.03 0.82 -6.95
N LEU A 106 -2.72 1.06 -7.00
CA LEU A 106 -2.02 2.12 -6.29
C LEU A 106 -1.79 3.29 -7.25
N VAL A 107 -2.24 4.48 -6.87
CA VAL A 107 -2.05 5.69 -7.68
C VAL A 107 -1.09 6.62 -6.95
N TYR A 108 0.01 7.00 -7.61
CA TYR A 108 1.02 7.91 -7.08
C TYR A 108 1.01 9.22 -7.86
N ARG A 109 1.40 10.30 -7.19
CA ARG A 109 1.71 11.57 -7.85
C ARG A 109 3.16 11.95 -7.58
N ILE A 110 3.98 11.97 -8.63
CA ILE A 110 5.42 12.24 -8.55
C ILE A 110 5.73 13.32 -9.57
N LEU A 111 6.25 14.46 -9.11
CA LEU A 111 6.60 15.62 -9.95
C LEU A 111 5.45 16.05 -10.90
N GLY A 112 4.21 16.00 -10.41
CA GLY A 112 3.01 16.36 -11.17
C GLY A 112 2.50 15.28 -12.13
N GLN A 113 3.24 14.18 -12.31
CA GLN A 113 2.80 13.04 -13.13
C GLN A 113 2.06 12.00 -12.28
N THR A 114 1.02 11.42 -12.85
CA THR A 114 0.30 10.28 -12.26
C THR A 114 0.98 8.98 -12.67
N LEU A 115 1.32 8.15 -11.69
CA LEU A 115 1.84 6.81 -11.91
C LEU A 115 0.89 5.81 -11.26
N THR A 116 0.38 4.87 -12.04
CA THR A 116 -0.47 3.79 -11.54
C THR A 116 0.31 2.48 -11.48
N ARG A 117 0.17 1.74 -10.38
CA ARG A 117 0.71 0.39 -10.23
C ARG A 117 -0.40 -0.55 -9.80
N GLN A 118 -0.57 -1.63 -10.54
CA GLN A 118 -1.50 -2.70 -10.19
C GLN A 118 -0.73 -3.91 -9.66
N MET A 119 -1.32 -4.61 -8.70
CA MET A 119 -0.83 -5.91 -8.24
C MET A 119 -2.01 -6.77 -7.77
N GLN A 120 -1.78 -8.06 -7.66
CA GLN A 120 -2.80 -9.03 -7.24
C GLN A 120 -2.25 -9.89 -6.10
N VAL A 121 -3.09 -10.14 -5.11
CA VAL A 121 -2.79 -11.00 -3.96
C VAL A 121 -3.91 -12.01 -3.83
N SER A 122 -3.57 -13.30 -3.77
CA SER A 122 -4.53 -14.37 -3.54
C SER A 122 -4.18 -15.11 -2.26
N ALA A 123 -5.18 -15.39 -1.44
CA ALA A 123 -5.04 -16.07 -0.16
C ALA A 123 -6.37 -16.73 0.23
N GLN A 124 -6.43 -17.35 1.42
CA GLN A 124 -7.67 -17.85 2.02
C GLN A 124 -7.99 -17.03 3.27
N VAL A 125 -9.28 -16.83 3.54
CA VAL A 125 -9.71 -16.19 4.79
C VAL A 125 -9.46 -17.19 5.93
N GLU A 126 -8.77 -16.75 6.98
CA GLU A 126 -8.56 -17.54 8.19
C GLU A 126 -9.87 -17.83 8.96
#